data_AF-A0A2V8MXD6-F1
#
_entry.id   AF-A0A2V8MXD6-F1
#
_cell.length_a   1.000
_cell.length_b   1.000
_cell.length_c   1.000
_cell.angle_alpha   90.00
_cell.angle_beta   90.00
_cell.angle_gamma   90.00
#
_symmetry.space_group_name_H-M   'P 1'
#
loop_
_entity.id
_entity.type
_entity.pdbx_description
1 polymer ?
#
loop_
_entity_poly.entity_id
_entity_poly.type
_entity_poly.pdbx_seq_one_letter_code
_entity_poly.pdbx_strand_id
1 'polypeptide(L)' 'QTGGAAYIPKSVGELDVAFAQISADLAQQYILSYYPAPDKRDGRYHLIAVTVKARPNARVRARKGFLVKVRDRA' A
#
# COMPACT_ATOMS: atom_id res chain seq x y z
N GLN A 1 0.72 -9.10 -1.72
CA GLN A 1 0.86 -8.25 -0.52
C GLN A 1 0.13 -6.93 -0.75
N THR A 2 -0.78 -6.56 0.15
CA THR A 2 -1.72 -5.42 0.01
C THR A 2 -1.15 -4.08 0.48
N GLY A 3 -0.03 -4.09 1.23
CA GLY A 3 0.53 -2.89 1.86
C GLY A 3 -0.10 -2.54 3.22
N GLY A 4 -1.07 -3.33 3.69
CA GLY A 4 -1.66 -3.19 5.02
C GLY A 4 -0.74 -3.62 6.16
N ALA A 5 -1.07 -3.21 7.39
CA ALA A 5 -0.36 -3.60 8.61
C ALA A 5 -1.26 -4.44 9.52
N ALA A 6 -0.64 -5.38 10.25
CA ALA A 6 -1.30 -6.18 11.27
C ALA A 6 -0.87 -5.67 12.65
N TYR A 7 -1.84 -5.39 13.51
CA TYR A 7 -1.66 -5.01 14.90
C TYR A 7 -2.12 -6.17 15.77
N ILE A 8 -1.19 -6.80 16.50
CA ILE A 8 -1.45 -7.99 17.32
C ILE A 8 -1.06 -7.67 18.77
N PRO A 9 -1.98 -7.10 19.58
CA PRO A 9 -1.73 -6.85 20.99
C PRO A 9 -1.64 -8.17 21.78
N LYS A 10 -0.71 -8.28 22.72
CA LYS A 10 -0.50 -9.50 23.54
C LYS A 10 -1.19 -9.45 24.90
N SER A 11 -1.68 -8.28 25.29
CA SER A 11 -2.36 -8.04 26.56
C SER A 11 -3.40 -6.94 26.41
N VAL A 12 -4.34 -6.84 27.36
CA VAL A 12 -5.38 -5.81 27.33
C VAL A 12 -4.78 -4.40 27.41
N GLY A 13 -3.70 -4.21 28.18
CA GLY A 13 -3.00 -2.92 28.27
C GLY A 13 -2.32 -2.47 26.98
N GLU A 14 -2.06 -3.38 26.03
CA GLU A 14 -1.49 -3.06 24.72
C GLU A 14 -2.55 -2.66 23.69
N LEU A 15 -3.85 -2.87 23.98
CA LEU A 15 -4.95 -2.50 23.07
C LEU A 15 -4.99 -0.99 22.84
N ASP A 16 -4.88 -0.19 23.90
CA ASP A 16 -4.95 1.26 23.81
C ASP A 16 -3.84 1.82 22.91
N VAL A 17 -2.62 1.26 23.05
CA VAL A 17 -1.47 1.61 22.21
C VAL A 17 -1.72 1.20 20.76
N ALA A 18 -2.23 0.00 20.52
CA ALA A 18 -2.56 -0.47 19.18
C ALA A 18 -3.62 0.42 18.50
N PHE A 19 -4.68 0.79 19.22
CA PHE A 19 -5.74 1.67 18.70
C PHE A 19 -5.25 3.09 18.44
N ALA A 20 -4.42 3.65 19.30
CA ALA A 20 -3.79 4.95 19.08
C ALA A 20 -2.95 4.93 17.78
N GLN A 21 -2.22 3.85 17.56
CA GLN A 21 -1.39 3.69 16.37
C GLN A 21 -2.20 3.48 15.09
N ILE A 22 -3.28 2.69 15.14
CA ILE A 22 -4.22 2.55 14.03
C ILE A 22 -4.84 3.92 13.67
N SER A 23 -5.27 4.68 14.67
CA SER A 23 -5.89 6.00 14.45
C SER A 23 -4.92 6.98 13.81
N ALA A 24 -3.66 7.02 14.27
CA ALA A 24 -2.62 7.84 13.68
C ALA A 24 -2.30 7.43 12.23
N ASP A 25 -2.23 6.12 11.95
CA ASP A 25 -2.01 5.59 10.60
C ASP A 25 -3.16 5.98 9.65
N LEU A 26 -4.42 5.84 10.08
CA LEU A 26 -5.60 6.18 9.29
C LEU A 26 -5.68 7.67 8.98
N ALA A 27 -5.33 8.54 9.93
CA ALA A 27 -5.30 9.99 9.74
C ALA A 27 -4.25 10.44 8.70
N GLN A 28 -3.27 9.59 8.38
CA GLN A 28 -2.16 9.89 7.48
C GLN A 28 -2.16 9.02 6.22
N GLN A 29 -3.28 8.35 5.94
CA GLN A 29 -3.42 7.49 4.77
C GLN A 29 -3.76 8.31 3.52
N TYR A 30 -2.94 8.14 2.47
CA TYR A 30 -3.18 8.73 1.16
C TYR A 30 -3.54 7.62 0.16
N ILE A 31 -4.53 7.87 -0.69
CA ILE A 31 -4.89 6.97 -1.79
C ILE A 31 -4.21 7.47 -3.08
N LEU A 32 -3.36 6.63 -3.66
CA LEU A 32 -2.74 6.87 -4.96
C LEU A 32 -3.22 5.82 -5.97
N SER A 33 -3.89 6.28 -7.02
CA SER A 33 -4.30 5.44 -8.13
C SER A 33 -3.29 5.54 -9.28
N TYR A 34 -2.88 4.39 -9.81
CA TYR A 34 -1.98 4.28 -10.95
C TYR A 34 -2.52 3.25 -11.93
N TYR A 35 -2.49 3.58 -13.21
CA TYR A 35 -2.83 2.68 -14.29
C TYR A 35 -1.57 2.34 -15.09
N PRO A 36 -1.39 1.06 -15.49
CA PRO A 36 -0.31 0.70 -16.39
C PRO A 36 -0.50 1.43 -17.73
N ALA A 37 0.61 1.80 -18.36
CA ALA A 37 0.57 2.34 -19.71
C ALA A 37 -0.10 1.34 -20.69
N PRO A 38 -0.73 1.81 -21.77
CA PRO A 38 -1.49 0.94 -22.68
C PRO A 38 -0.70 -0.25 -23.26
N ASP A 39 0.60 -0.06 -23.49
CA ASP A 39 1.56 -1.05 -23.98
C ASP A 39 1.96 -2.10 -22.92
N LYS A 40 1.69 -1.83 -21.64
CA LYS A 40 2.00 -2.70 -20.49
C LYS A 40 0.84 -3.62 -20.10
N ARG A 41 -0.19 -3.76 -20.97
CA ARG A 41 -1.29 -4.74 -20.79
C ARG A 41 -0.89 -6.15 -21.21
N ASP A 42 0.20 -6.63 -20.61
CA ASP A 42 0.96 -7.80 -21.02
C ASP A 42 0.62 -9.08 -20.22
N GLY A 43 -0.32 -9.01 -19.29
CA GLY A 43 -0.65 -10.15 -18.42
C GLY A 43 0.33 -10.39 -17.28
N ARG A 44 1.36 -9.54 -17.13
CA ARG A 44 2.48 -9.76 -16.19
C ARG A 44 2.27 -9.04 -14.87
N TYR A 45 3.09 -9.40 -13.89
CA TYR A 45 3.16 -8.71 -12.61
C TYR A 45 4.08 -7.50 -12.72
N HIS A 46 3.56 -6.31 -12.40
CA HIS A 46 4.30 -5.05 -12.43
C HIS A 46 4.60 -4.60 -11.00
N LEU A 47 5.86 -4.26 -10.74
CA LEU A 47 6.30 -3.73 -9.45
C LEU A 47 5.91 -2.26 -9.31
N ILE A 48 5.60 -1.85 -8.08
CA ILE A 48 5.37 -0.44 -7.72
C ILE A 48 6.43 -0.04 -6.69
N ALA A 49 7.08 1.10 -6.94
CA ALA A 49 7.93 1.79 -5.99
C ALA A 49 7.35 3.17 -5.68
N VAL A 50 7.17 3.48 -4.39
CA VAL A 50 6.66 4.79 -3.93
C VAL A 50 7.74 5.43 -3.06
N THR A 51 8.03 6.70 -3.31
CA THR A 51 9.00 7.51 -2.55
C THR A 51 8.40 8.86 -2.20
N VAL A 52 8.80 9.43 -1.06
CA VAL A 52 8.36 10.75 -0.61
C VAL A 52 9.52 11.72 -0.78
N LYS A 53 9.39 12.69 -1.69
CA LYS A 53 10.48 13.61 -2.03
C LYS A 53 10.85 14.58 -0.89
N ALA A 54 9.85 15.14 -0.23
CA ALA A 54 10.03 16.24 0.72
C ALA A 54 10.24 15.80 2.18
N ARG A 55 10.18 14.50 2.48
CA ARG A 55 10.29 13.96 3.85
C ARG A 55 11.17 12.71 3.85
N PRO A 56 12.48 12.84 4.08
CA PRO A 56 13.42 11.71 4.00
C PRO A 56 13.13 10.61 5.03
N ASN A 57 12.53 10.96 6.18
CA ASN A 57 12.20 10.01 7.26
C ASN A 57 10.74 9.50 7.19
N ALA A 58 10.06 9.66 6.05
CA ALA A 58 8.70 9.15 5.89
C ALA A 58 8.72 7.62 5.78
N ARG A 59 7.87 6.96 6.56
CA ARG A 59 7.63 5.52 6.42
C ARG A 59 6.59 5.28 5.33
N VAL A 60 7.03 4.77 4.19
CA VAL A 60 6.12 4.45 3.07
C VAL A 60 5.59 3.03 3.21
N ARG A 61 4.27 2.86 3.12
CA ARG A 61 3.61 1.56 2.99
C ARG A 61 2.72 1.59 1.75
N ALA A 62 2.96 0.64 0.85
CA ALA A 62 2.23 0.51 -0.41
C ALA A 62 2.18 -0.95 -0.83
N ARG A 63 1.27 -1.28 -1.75
CA ARG A 63 1.30 -2.58 -2.43
C ARG A 63 2.62 -2.71 -3.21
N LYS A 64 3.23 -3.91 -3.19
CA LYS A 64 4.50 -4.17 -3.92
C LYS A 64 4.36 -4.19 -5.44
N GLY A 65 3.13 -4.38 -5.92
CA GLY A 65 2.86 -4.54 -7.34
C GLY A 65 1.44 -5.00 -7.62
N PHE A 66 1.15 -5.21 -8.90
CA PHE A 66 -0.16 -5.57 -9.41
C PHE A 66 -0.05 -6.45 -10.65
N LEU A 67 -1.03 -7.33 -10.82
CA LEU A 67 -1.20 -8.11 -12.04
C LEU A 67 -2.05 -7.30 -13.02
N VAL A 68 -1.59 -7.18 -14.26
CA VAL A 68 -2.37 -6.54 -15.32
C VAL A 68 -3.14 -7.60 -16.09
N LYS A 69 -4.44 -7.37 -16.33
CA LYS A 69 -5.22 -8.25 -17.20
C LYS A 69 -4.80 -8.04 -18.65
N VAL A 70 -4.61 -9.14 -19.39
CA VAL A 70 -4.45 -9.10 -20.85
C VAL A 70 -5.71 -8.48 -21.44
N ARG A 71 -5.54 -7.62 -22.45
CA ARG A 71 -6.69 -7.09 -23.18
C ARG A 71 -7.31 -8.23 -23.98
N ASP A 72 -8.56 -8.57 -23.71
CA ASP A 72 -9.33 -9.44 -24.59
C ASP A 72 -9.37 -8.81 -25.98
N ARG A 73 -8.84 -9.54 -26.98
CA ARG A 73 -9.05 -9.20 -28.38
C ARG A 73 -10.47 -9.66 -28.73
N ALA A 74 -11.40 -8.71 -28.75
CA ALA A 74 -12.62 -8.82 -29.54
C ALA A 74 -12.29 -8.45 -30.99
#